data_AF-A0A1W9WLI1-F1
#
_entry.id   AF-A0A1W9WLI1-F1
#
_cell.length_a   1.000
_cell.length_b   1.000
_cell.length_c   1.000
_cell.angle_alpha   90.00
_cell.angle_beta   90.00
_cell.angle_gamma   90.00
#
_symmetry.space_group_name_H-M   'P 1'
#
loop_
_entity.id
_entity.type
_entity.pdbx_description
1 polymer ?
#
loop_
_entity_poly.entity_id
_entity_poly.type
_entity_poly.pdbx_seq_one_letter_code
_entity_poly.pdbx_strand_id
1 'polypeptide(L)'
;MYIKKIEIKNLWGHDFPWTLNQDINVLIGKNGSGKSTILRMLNEAISPVEDSQLNLRLFDPIDEIIIELTNDIVIRANSESRSITGNVETTFFIPIEYNIN
;
A
#
# COMPACT_ATOMS: atom_id res chain seq x y z
N MET A 1 5.44 14.26 3.56
CA MET A 1 5.26 12.81 3.77
C MET A 1 5.24 12.17 2.40
N TYR A 2 6.00 11.10 2.18
CA TYR A 2 6.07 10.41 0.89
C TYR A 2 5.76 8.92 1.07
N ILE A 3 5.34 8.26 -0.02
CA ILE A 3 5.17 6.81 -0.05
C ILE A 3 6.53 6.16 -0.25
N LYS A 4 6.90 5.25 0.66
CA LYS A 4 8.14 4.46 0.63
C LYS A 4 7.95 3.15 -0.12
N LYS A 5 6.84 2.46 0.16
CA LYS A 5 6.55 1.16 -0.42
C LYS A 5 5.05 0.99 -0.61
N ILE A 6 4.69 0.29 -1.68
CA ILE A 6 3.34 -0.20 -1.96
C ILE A 6 3.42 -1.71 -2.08
N GLU A 7 2.47 -2.42 -1.50
CA GLU A 7 2.30 -3.85 -1.71
C GLU A 7 0.83 -4.14 -1.96
N ILE A 8 0.51 -4.73 -3.12
CA ILE A 8 -0.85 -5.12 -3.47
C ILE A 8 -0.89 -6.63 -3.53
N LYS A 9 -1.74 -7.23 -2.70
CA LYS A 9 -1.91 -8.68 -2.60
C LYS A 9 -2.93 -9.18 -3.61
N ASN A 10 -2.59 -10.28 -4.30
CA ASN A 10 -3.48 -10.97 -5.24
C ASN A 10 -4.01 -10.09 -6.41
N LEU A 11 -3.22 -9.12 -6.87
CA LEU A 11 -3.55 -8.33 -8.05
C LEU A 11 -3.42 -9.19 -9.32
N TRP A 12 -4.55 -9.56 -9.91
CA TRP A 12 -4.62 -10.49 -11.05
C TRP A 12 -3.93 -11.84 -10.77
N GLY A 13 -4.05 -12.35 -9.54
CA GLY A 13 -3.45 -13.62 -9.13
C GLY A 13 -1.98 -13.52 -8.69
N HIS A 14 -1.41 -12.31 -8.61
CA HIS A 14 -0.02 -12.09 -8.23
C HIS A 14 0.13 -10.95 -7.22
N ASP A 15 1.13 -11.09 -6.35
CA ASP A 15 1.53 -9.99 -5.47
C ASP A 15 2.35 -8.96 -6.25
N PHE A 16 2.04 -7.69 -6.04
CA PHE A 16 2.72 -6.55 -6.65
C PHE A 16 3.43 -5.71 -5.58
N PRO A 17 4.71 -5.98 -5.28
CA PRO A 17 5.53 -5.12 -4.43
C PRO A 17 6.19 -4.00 -5.25
N TRP A 18 6.16 -2.77 -4.73
CA TRP A 18 6.83 -1.62 -5.32
C TRP A 18 7.47 -0.73 -4.26
N THR A 19 8.79 -0.80 -4.14
CA THR A 19 9.58 0.16 -3.36
C THR A 19 9.85 1.39 -4.21
N LEU A 20 9.50 2.57 -3.71
CA LEU A 20 9.62 3.83 -4.45
C LEU A 20 10.93 4.54 -4.15
N ASN A 21 11.49 5.18 -5.18
CA ASN A 21 12.58 6.14 -5.06
C ASN A 21 12.04 7.53 -4.69
N GLN A 22 12.88 8.35 -4.05
CA GLN A 22 12.49 9.71 -3.66
C GLN A 22 12.30 10.64 -4.87
N ASP A 23 13.04 10.43 -5.96
CA ASP A 23 13.05 11.35 -7.10
C ASP A 23 12.03 10.94 -8.17
N ILE A 24 12.26 9.81 -8.85
CA ILE A 24 11.50 9.40 -10.02
C ILE A 24 11.10 7.93 -9.90
N ASN A 25 9.82 7.67 -10.17
CA ASN A 25 9.23 6.34 -10.22
C ASN A 25 8.46 6.19 -11.54
N VAL A 26 8.61 5.05 -12.20
CA VAL A 26 7.98 4.78 -13.50
C VAL A 26 7.09 3.55 -13.40
N LEU A 27 5.78 3.73 -13.63
CA LEU A 27 4.82 2.64 -13.81
C LEU A 27 4.56 2.44 -15.30
N ILE A 28 5.08 1.36 -15.86
CA ILE A 28 5.00 1.05 -17.29
C ILE A 28 4.23 -0.25 -17.54
N GLY A 29 3.54 -0.32 -18.68
CA GLY A 29 2.76 -1.48 -19.10
C GLY A 29 1.85 -1.16 -20.28
N LYS A 30 1.35 -2.20 -20.96
CA LYS A 30 0.42 -2.05 -22.09
C LYS A 30 -0.89 -1.36 -21.67
N ASN A 31 -1.65 -0.82 -22.62
CA ASN A 31 -3.00 -0.33 -22.33
C ASN A 31 -3.87 -1.47 -21.76
N GLY A 32 -4.72 -1.13 -20.79
CA GLY A 32 -5.53 -2.12 -20.08
C GLY A 32 -4.79 -2.93 -19.00
N SER A 33 -3.48 -2.77 -18.82
CA SER A 33 -2.71 -3.48 -17.78
C SER A 33 -2.93 -2.97 -16.35
N GLY A 34 -3.97 -2.17 -16.10
CA GLY A 34 -4.36 -1.69 -14.77
C GLY A 34 -3.50 -0.60 -14.12
N LYS A 35 -2.60 0.07 -14.86
CA LYS A 35 -1.80 1.19 -14.32
C LYS A 35 -2.65 2.25 -13.61
N SER A 36 -3.70 2.73 -14.28
CA SER A 36 -4.63 3.72 -13.70
C SER A 36 -5.45 3.14 -12.55
N THR A 37 -5.70 1.83 -12.52
CA THR A 37 -6.39 1.15 -11.42
C THR A 37 -5.55 1.15 -10.16
N ILE A 38 -4.25 0.82 -10.27
CA ILE A 38 -3.30 0.92 -9.16
C ILE A 38 -3.27 2.34 -8.61
N LEU A 39 -3.11 3.35 -9.48
CA LEU A 39 -3.07 4.75 -9.06
C LEU A 39 -4.39 5.21 -8.41
N ARG A 40 -5.55 4.73 -8.87
CA ARG A 40 -6.85 5.01 -8.24
C ARG A 40 -6.98 4.36 -6.87
N MET A 41 -6.57 3.10 -6.71
CA MET A 41 -6.59 2.41 -5.41
C MET A 41 -5.70 3.13 -4.41
N LEU A 42 -4.51 3.58 -4.83
CA LEU A 42 -3.63 4.39 -3.99
C LEU A 42 -4.29 5.69 -3.57
N ASN A 43 -4.86 6.43 -4.52
CA ASN A 43 -5.54 7.68 -4.24
C ASN A 43 -6.69 7.49 -3.24
N GLU A 44 -7.52 6.47 -3.45
CA GLU A 44 -8.66 6.17 -2.57
C GLU A 44 -8.20 5.77 -1.17
N ALA A 45 -7.13 4.99 -1.04
CA ALA A 45 -6.62 4.53 0.25
C ALA A 45 -6.00 5.66 1.10
N ILE A 46 -5.39 6.67 0.48
CA ILE A 46 -4.70 7.76 1.19
C ILE A 46 -5.52 9.04 1.30
N SER A 47 -6.65 9.16 0.60
CA SER A 47 -7.48 10.36 0.62
C SER A 47 -8.24 10.47 1.95
N PRO A 48 -8.41 11.68 2.50
CA PRO A 48 -9.29 11.89 3.64
C PRO A 48 -10.69 11.40 3.28
N VAL A 49 -11.22 10.53 4.12
CA VAL A 49 -12.59 10.03 3.98
C VAL A 49 -13.53 11.15 4.37
N GLU A 50 -14.12 11.83 3.39
CA GLU A 50 -15.41 12.44 3.63
C GLU A 50 -16.42 11.29 3.68
N ASP A 51 -17.10 11.12 4.81
CA ASP A 51 -17.93 9.96 5.22
C ASP A 51 -18.98 9.46 4.21
N SER A 52 -19.15 10.12 3.06
CA SER A 52 -20.19 9.81 2.07
C SER A 52 -19.71 9.19 0.74
N GLN A 53 -18.40 9.01 0.49
CA GLN A 53 -17.94 8.62 -0.87
C GLN A 53 -16.86 7.53 -0.99
N LEU A 54 -16.44 6.87 0.10
CA LEU A 54 -15.47 5.77 -0.01
C LEU A 54 -15.99 4.65 -0.92
N ASN A 55 -15.36 4.47 -2.07
CA ASN A 55 -15.69 3.39 -2.98
C ASN A 55 -14.87 2.13 -2.66
N LEU A 56 -15.24 1.44 -1.58
CA LEU A 56 -14.56 0.21 -1.16
C LEU A 56 -14.65 -0.94 -2.18
N ARG A 57 -15.56 -0.84 -3.18
CA ARG A 57 -15.61 -1.80 -4.30
C ARG A 57 -14.42 -1.68 -5.23
N LEU A 58 -13.71 -0.55 -5.23
CA LEU A 58 -12.48 -0.40 -6.00
C LEU A 58 -11.42 -1.44 -5.63
N PHE A 59 -11.45 -1.93 -4.38
CA PHE A 59 -10.54 -2.95 -3.87
C PHE A 59 -11.05 -4.39 -4.07
N ASP A 60 -12.24 -4.61 -4.63
CA ASP A 60 -12.77 -5.96 -4.92
C ASP A 60 -11.80 -6.88 -5.69
N PRO A 61 -10.99 -6.38 -6.64
CA PRO A 61 -10.10 -7.25 -7.43
C PRO A 61 -8.82 -7.68 -6.72
N ILE A 62 -8.60 -7.26 -5.47
CA ILE A 62 -7.37 -7.51 -4.70
C ILE A 62 -7.73 -8.02 -3.30
N ASP A 63 -6.78 -8.59 -2.57
CA ASP A 63 -7.02 -8.97 -1.16
C ASP A 63 -6.75 -7.79 -0.22
N GLU A 64 -5.62 -7.11 -0.44
CA GLU A 64 -5.17 -6.00 0.38
C GLU A 64 -4.24 -5.08 -0.42
N ILE A 65 -4.29 -3.78 -0.14
CA ILE A 65 -3.22 -2.84 -0.50
C ILE A 65 -2.62 -2.25 0.78
N ILE A 66 -1.30 -2.35 0.90
CA ILE A 66 -0.50 -1.85 2.01
C ILE A 66 0.39 -0.72 1.49
N ILE A 67 0.36 0.42 2.16
CA ILE A 67 1.10 1.63 1.77
C ILE A 67 1.93 2.08 2.97
N GLU A 68 3.25 1.94 2.86
CA GLU A 68 4.20 2.38 3.88
C GLU A 68 4.66 3.80 3.56
N LEU A 69 4.59 4.69 4.54
CA LEU A 69 4.99 6.09 4.44
C LEU A 69 6.32 6.34 5.16
N THR A 70 7.01 7.43 4.85
CA THR A 70 8.34 7.75 5.40
C THR A 70 8.41 8.01 6.91
N ASN A 71 7.27 8.06 7.61
CA ASN A 71 7.14 8.34 9.04
C ASN A 71 6.58 7.13 9.81
N ASP A 72 6.85 5.92 9.31
CA ASP A 72 6.39 4.65 9.87
C ASP A 72 4.85 4.52 9.94
N ILE A 73 4.11 5.39 9.25
CA ILE A 73 2.67 5.22 9.04
C ILE A 73 2.47 4.16 7.97
N VAL A 74 1.64 3.16 8.29
CA VAL A 74 1.20 2.11 7.38
C VAL A 74 -0.30 2.25 7.20
N ILE A 75 -0.71 2.43 5.94
CA ILE A 75 -2.11 2.44 5.53
C ILE A 75 -2.43 1.09 4.91
N ARG A 76 -3.55 0.48 5.32
CA ARG A 76 -4.02 -0.81 4.81
C ARG A 76 -5.46 -0.66 4.37
N ALA A 77 -5.76 -1.00 3.12
CA ALA A 77 -7.13 -1.20 2.66
C ALA A 77 -7.34 -2.68 2.36
N ASN A 78 -8.28 -3.30 3.05
CA ASN A 78 -8.55 -4.73 2.99
C ASN A 78 -9.94 -4.99 2.39
N SER A 79 -9.99 -5.80 1.34
CA SER A 79 -11.20 -5.99 0.55
C SER A 79 -12.24 -6.86 1.25
N GLU A 80 -11.81 -7.87 2.00
CA GLU A 80 -12.68 -8.78 2.75
C GLU A 80 -13.39 -8.05 3.90
N SER A 81 -12.62 -7.36 4.75
CA SER A 81 -13.14 -6.62 5.90
C SER A 81 -13.80 -5.29 5.55
N ARG A 82 -13.71 -4.84 4.29
CA ARG A 82 -14.27 -3.56 3.83
C ARG A 82 -13.78 -2.38 4.68
N SER A 83 -12.48 -2.35 4.94
CA SER A 83 -11.89 -1.37 5.84
C SER A 83 -10.65 -0.72 5.24
N ILE A 84 -10.43 0.52 5.66
CA ILE A 84 -9.17 1.25 5.46
C ILE A 84 -8.70 1.67 6.85
N THR A 85 -7.46 1.36 7.18
CA THR A 85 -6.84 1.70 8.46
C THR A 85 -5.52 2.42 8.23
N GLY A 86 -5.12 3.29 9.15
CA GLY A 86 -3.83 3.95 9.15
C GLY A 86 -3.25 3.94 10.55
N ASN A 87 -2.09 3.30 10.74
CA ASN A 87 -1.46 3.14 12.05
C ASN A 87 0.04 3.45 11.95
N VAL A 88 0.65 3.89 13.06
CA VAL A 88 2.13 3.95 13.16
C VAL A 88 2.63 2.55 13.51
N GLU A 89 3.40 1.94 12.62
CA GLU A 89 4.06 0.65 12.84
C GLU A 89 5.56 0.90 13.01
N THR A 90 6.01 1.19 14.25
CA THR A 90 7.44 1.28 14.56
C THR A 90 8.08 -0.10 14.39
N THR A 91 9.01 -0.22 13.44
CA THR A 91 9.86 -1.42 13.38
C THR A 91 10.77 -1.40 14.61
N PHE A 92 10.41 -2.12 15.67
CA PHE A 92 11.33 -2.32 16.79
C PHE A 92 12.56 -3.05 16.24
N PHE A 93 13.69 -2.36 16.16
CA PHE A 93 14.99 -2.99 16.03
C PHE A 93 15.13 -3.97 17.21
N ILE A 94 14.98 -5.27 16.97
CA ILE A 94 15.47 -6.28 17.91
C ILE A 94 16.98 -6.29 17.72
N PRO A 95 17.79 -5.80 18.67
CA PRO A 95 19.23 -5.91 18.56
C PRO A 95 19.56 -7.41 18.58
N ILE A 96 20.27 -7.89 17.58
CA ILE A 96 20.85 -9.23 17.62
C ILE A 96 21.97 -9.16 18.66
N GLU A 97 21.74 -9.69 19.86
CA GLU A 97 22.81 -9.86 20.84
C GLU A 97 23.80 -10.89 20.29
N TYR A 98 24.96 -10.43 19.85
CA TYR A 98 26.08 -11.32 19.57
C TYR A 98 26.67 -11.78 20.90
N ASN A 99 26.36 -13.02 21.30
CA ASN A 99 27.13 -13.71 22.33
C ASN A 99 28.52 -14.02 21.78
N ILE A 100 29.49 -13.19 22.17
CA ILE A 100 30.90 -13.53 22.07
C ILE A 100 31.23 -14.52 23.20
N ASN A 101 31.41 -15.79 22.84
CA ASN A 101 32.06 -16.79 23.68
C ASN A 101 33.59 -16.70 23.50
#